data_AF-A0A7W1SU39-F1
#
_entry.id   AF-A0A7W1SU39-F1
#
_cell.length_a   1.000
_cell.length_b   1.000
_cell.length_c   1.000
_cell.angle_alpha   90.00
_cell.angle_beta   90.00
_cell.angle_gamma   90.00
#
_symmetry.space_group_name_H-M   'P 1'
#
loop_
_entity.id
_entity.type
_entity.pdbx_description
1 polymer ?
#
loop_
_entity_poly.entity_id
_entity_poly.type
_entity_poly.pdbx_seq_one_letter_code
_entity_poly.pdbx_strand_id
1 'polypeptide(L)'
;MTAQPMTAQPTKDESDLAIGGVTRASCGDCVDREQGGTEEPLRRRLIIVTALAVPVLVLSMVPLLQFTYWQWISLALTGPAVVWGAWPLHHAAWTDLRHGVCTRDTLASVGTLAALGGSVVALLFGSAGVSGMTYPFRLVGERTDAGRALYLGVAAALTAFGLAGRYLEARSQGRGGVAAARMADRVAGVLLPVVIALAVATLGFWWGTGAGVATAFGAAVAVLIIGCPCALGLATPAALLKGTGRGAQLGVLIKGFEVLESAKSIDIVVLDKTGMLTTGRMVVHRVVEARAVTSGVGAGGLGAGRLGAGGVG
;
A
#
# COMPACT_ATOMS: atom_id res chain seq x y z
N MET A 1 -38.00 35.36 7.02
CA MET A 1 -36.94 36.23 6.49
C MET A 1 -35.96 36.48 7.64
N THR A 2 -34.90 35.68 7.79
CA THR A 2 -33.50 35.98 7.33
C THR A 2 -33.06 37.40 7.73
N ALA A 3 -31.94 37.65 8.42
CA ALA A 3 -30.65 36.96 8.44
C ALA A 3 -29.83 37.21 9.74
N GLN A 4 -28.90 36.28 10.00
CA GLN A 4 -27.81 36.35 10.98
C GLN A 4 -26.61 37.19 10.45
N PRO A 5 -25.69 37.61 11.35
CA PRO A 5 -24.57 38.51 11.05
C PRO A 5 -23.31 37.81 10.52
N MET A 6 -22.50 38.59 9.81
CA MET A 6 -21.17 38.24 9.29
C MET A 6 -20.16 37.96 10.41
N THR A 7 -19.48 36.82 10.34
CA THR A 7 -18.15 36.61 10.93
C THR A 7 -17.19 36.18 9.83
N ALA A 8 -16.21 37.04 9.57
CA ALA A 8 -15.13 36.81 8.62
C ALA A 8 -14.21 35.67 9.12
N GLN A 9 -14.00 34.65 8.29
CA GLN A 9 -12.93 33.67 8.47
C GLN A 9 -11.67 34.15 7.73
N PRO A 10 -10.46 33.91 8.28
CA PRO A 10 -9.21 34.13 7.56
C PRO A 10 -9.04 33.09 6.46
N THR A 11 -8.68 33.55 5.27
CA THR A 11 -8.53 32.80 4.03
C THR A 11 -7.31 31.88 4.06
N LYS A 12 -7.52 30.59 3.80
CA LYS A 12 -6.51 29.51 3.70
C LYS A 12 -5.61 29.57 2.45
N ASP A 13 -5.45 30.74 1.83
CA ASP A 13 -4.98 30.84 0.44
C ASP A 13 -3.47 31.16 0.28
N GLU A 14 -2.73 31.41 1.37
CA GLU A 14 -1.31 31.80 1.28
C GLU A 14 -0.30 30.66 1.54
N SER A 15 -0.72 29.51 2.06
CA SER A 15 0.19 28.38 2.31
C SER A 15 0.33 27.40 1.13
N ASP A 16 -0.46 27.55 0.06
CA ASP A 16 -0.43 26.69 -1.13
C ASP A 16 0.44 27.24 -2.29
N LEU A 17 1.07 28.42 -2.12
CA LEU A 17 1.76 29.10 -3.23
C LEU A 17 3.26 28.76 -3.37
N ALA A 18 3.80 27.81 -2.60
CA ALA A 18 5.23 27.49 -2.60
C ALA A 18 5.55 26.00 -2.83
N ILE A 19 4.76 25.26 -3.60
CA ILE A 19 5.24 24.05 -4.30
C ILE A 19 4.56 24.03 -5.69
N GLY A 20 5.39 24.11 -6.73
CA GLY A 20 5.00 24.27 -8.13
C GLY A 20 3.81 23.41 -8.57
N GLY A 21 2.92 24.06 -9.31
CA GLY A 21 1.66 23.54 -9.76
C GLY A 21 1.80 22.33 -10.70
N VAL A 22 1.15 21.25 -10.31
CA VAL A 22 0.25 20.51 -11.20
C VAL A 22 -1.00 20.25 -10.37
N THR A 23 -2.11 20.81 -10.82
CA THR A 23 -3.46 20.62 -10.29
C THR A 23 -3.77 19.14 -10.08
N ARG A 24 -3.71 18.68 -8.82
CA ARG A 24 -4.09 17.33 -8.35
C ARG A 24 -5.56 16.95 -8.55
N ALA A 25 -6.35 17.81 -9.20
CA ALA A 25 -7.79 17.64 -9.33
C ALA A 25 -8.25 16.87 -10.57
N SER A 26 -7.36 16.50 -11.51
CA SER A 26 -7.79 15.92 -12.81
C SER A 26 -7.34 14.49 -13.12
N CYS A 27 -6.56 13.81 -12.25
CA CYS A 27 -6.01 12.48 -12.60
C CYS A 27 -6.64 11.30 -11.83
N GLY A 28 -7.58 11.56 -10.91
CA GLY A 28 -8.36 10.50 -10.25
C GLY A 28 -9.49 9.96 -11.13
N ASP A 29 -10.19 10.85 -11.85
CA ASP A 29 -11.46 10.55 -12.53
C ASP A 29 -11.32 9.68 -13.80
N CYS A 30 -10.13 9.55 -14.39
CA CYS A 30 -9.95 8.77 -15.61
C CYS A 30 -9.67 7.29 -15.33
N VAL A 31 -9.11 6.95 -14.17
CA VAL A 31 -8.79 5.57 -13.78
C VAL A 31 -9.98 4.88 -13.11
N ASP A 32 -10.94 5.65 -12.61
CA ASP A 32 -12.21 5.15 -12.07
C ASP A 32 -13.13 4.53 -13.15
N ARG A 33 -12.88 4.73 -14.45
CA ARG A 33 -13.79 4.26 -15.52
C ARG A 33 -13.50 2.84 -16.05
N GLU A 34 -12.36 2.22 -15.71
CA GLU A 34 -12.04 0.84 -16.12
C GLU A 34 -11.85 -0.16 -14.95
N GLN A 35 -11.94 0.29 -13.69
CA GLN A 35 -11.73 -0.58 -12.51
C GLN A 35 -13.00 -1.26 -11.95
N GLY A 36 -14.07 -1.27 -12.74
CA GLY A 36 -15.33 -1.97 -12.43
C GLY A 36 -15.46 -3.38 -13.03
N GLY A 37 -14.41 -3.93 -13.65
CA GLY A 37 -14.46 -5.22 -14.37
C GLY A 37 -13.49 -6.26 -13.84
N THR A 38 -13.98 -7.10 -12.91
CA THR A 38 -13.40 -8.38 -12.44
C THR A 38 -11.99 -8.29 -11.82
N GLU A 39 -11.80 -8.66 -10.54
CA GLU A 39 -10.47 -8.79 -9.89
C GLU A 39 -9.58 -9.91 -10.50
N GLU A 40 -10.20 -10.77 -11.30
CA GLU A 40 -9.65 -12.00 -11.87
C GLU A 40 -8.46 -11.83 -12.85
N PRO A 41 -8.38 -10.83 -13.75
CA PRO A 41 -7.26 -10.65 -14.66
C PRO A 41 -6.00 -10.15 -13.93
N LEU A 42 -6.13 -9.30 -12.91
CA LEU A 42 -5.00 -8.80 -12.14
C LEU A 42 -4.43 -9.89 -11.22
N ARG A 43 -5.31 -10.67 -10.57
CA ARG A 43 -4.92 -11.85 -9.78
C ARG A 43 -4.20 -12.89 -10.65
N ARG A 44 -4.74 -13.21 -11.83
CA ARG A 44 -4.13 -14.16 -12.77
C ARG A 44 -2.74 -13.70 -13.20
N ARG A 45 -2.59 -12.43 -13.55
CA ARG A 45 -1.30 -11.84 -13.93
C ARG A 45 -0.29 -11.90 -12.79
N LEU A 46 -0.69 -11.56 -11.56
CA LEU A 46 0.16 -11.66 -10.38
C LEU A 46 0.63 -13.09 -10.14
N ILE A 47 -0.27 -14.08 -10.23
CA ILE A 47 0.08 -15.50 -10.06
C ILE A 47 1.10 -15.93 -11.11
N ILE A 48 0.89 -15.57 -12.39
CA ILE A 48 1.81 -15.91 -13.49
C ILE A 48 3.19 -15.27 -13.23
N VAL A 49 3.24 -13.96 -12.97
CA VAL A 49 4.50 -13.25 -12.72
C VAL A 49 5.24 -13.79 -11.50
N THR A 50 4.52 -14.08 -10.42
CA THR A 50 5.11 -14.68 -9.22
C THR A 50 5.63 -16.09 -9.50
N ALA A 51 4.91 -16.90 -10.28
CA ALA A 51 5.35 -18.24 -10.69
C ALA A 51 6.61 -18.20 -11.56
N LEU A 52 6.81 -17.14 -12.36
CA LEU A 52 8.06 -16.92 -13.11
C LEU A 52 9.18 -16.37 -12.21
N ALA A 53 8.85 -15.48 -11.27
CA ALA A 53 9.84 -14.80 -10.42
C ALA A 53 10.43 -15.71 -9.33
N VAL A 54 9.61 -16.58 -8.73
CA VAL A 54 10.04 -17.46 -7.62
C VAL A 54 11.20 -18.38 -8.03
N PRO A 55 11.14 -19.12 -9.16
CA PRO A 55 12.27 -19.93 -9.61
C PRO A 55 13.55 -19.13 -9.82
N VAL A 56 13.46 -17.93 -10.43
CA VAL A 56 14.61 -17.04 -10.66
C VAL A 56 15.23 -16.61 -9.32
N LEU A 57 14.39 -16.27 -8.34
CA LEU A 57 14.84 -15.87 -7.01
C LEU A 57 15.53 -17.03 -6.28
N VAL A 58 14.96 -18.23 -6.36
CA VAL A 58 15.53 -19.44 -5.76
C VAL A 58 16.87 -19.80 -6.41
N LEU A 59 16.95 -19.76 -7.74
CA LEU A 59 18.21 -19.95 -8.49
C LEU A 59 19.27 -18.92 -8.12
N SER A 60 18.86 -17.69 -7.80
CA SER A 60 19.78 -16.61 -7.39
C SER A 60 20.25 -16.76 -5.94
N MET A 61 19.44 -17.35 -5.05
CA MET A 61 19.77 -17.52 -3.63
C MET A 61 20.50 -18.84 -3.33
N VAL A 62 20.25 -19.90 -4.11
CA VAL A 62 20.83 -21.22 -3.86
C VAL A 62 21.98 -21.49 -4.83
N PRO A 63 23.24 -21.29 -4.41
CA PRO A 63 24.40 -21.49 -5.28
C PRO A 63 24.58 -22.95 -5.71
N LEU A 64 24.00 -23.91 -4.97
CA LEU A 64 24.01 -25.33 -5.29
C LEU A 64 23.15 -25.69 -6.52
N LEU A 65 22.22 -24.83 -6.93
CA LEU A 65 21.37 -25.03 -8.12
C LEU A 65 21.92 -24.34 -9.38
N GLN A 66 23.11 -23.75 -9.31
CA GLN A 66 23.70 -23.00 -10.43
C GLN A 66 24.42 -23.94 -11.42
N PHE A 67 23.66 -24.50 -12.35
CA PHE A 67 24.19 -25.28 -13.48
C PHE A 67 24.83 -24.37 -14.55
N THR A 68 25.70 -24.91 -15.41
CA THR A 68 26.52 -24.17 -16.40
C THR A 68 25.78 -23.14 -17.27
N TYR A 69 24.46 -23.27 -17.49
CA TYR A 69 23.61 -22.35 -18.28
C TYR A 69 22.49 -21.65 -17.50
N TRP A 70 22.57 -21.61 -16.16
CA TRP A 70 21.52 -21.04 -15.29
C TRP A 70 21.20 -19.57 -15.62
N GLN A 71 22.20 -18.82 -16.10
CA GLN A 71 22.11 -17.40 -16.45
C GLN A 71 21.11 -17.14 -17.60
N TRP A 72 21.18 -17.98 -18.64
CA TRP A 72 20.31 -17.87 -19.81
C TRP A 72 18.87 -18.28 -19.50
N ILE A 73 18.69 -19.32 -18.67
CA ILE A 73 17.37 -19.71 -18.17
C ILE A 73 16.78 -18.58 -17.32
N SER A 74 17.57 -17.98 -16.44
CA SER A 74 17.13 -16.86 -15.61
C SER A 74 16.72 -15.65 -16.45
N LEU A 75 17.47 -15.34 -17.52
CA LEU A 75 17.10 -14.30 -18.47
C LEU A 75 15.79 -14.64 -19.21
N ALA A 76 15.64 -15.88 -19.67
CA ALA A 76 14.45 -16.36 -20.38
C ALA A 76 13.19 -16.34 -19.50
N LEU A 77 13.32 -16.54 -18.18
CA LEU A 77 12.20 -16.40 -17.24
C LEU A 77 11.94 -14.94 -16.86
N THR A 78 13.00 -14.15 -16.66
CA THR A 78 12.89 -12.75 -16.21
C THR A 78 12.38 -11.83 -17.32
N GLY A 79 12.79 -12.07 -18.57
CA GLY A 79 12.40 -11.25 -19.73
C GLY A 79 10.87 -11.13 -19.87
N PRO A 80 10.11 -12.23 -19.97
CA PRO A 80 8.66 -12.20 -20.02
C PRO A 80 8.03 -11.62 -18.74
N ALA A 81 8.59 -11.92 -17.57
CA ALA A 81 8.09 -11.37 -16.31
C ALA A 81 8.20 -9.84 -16.25
N VAL A 82 9.28 -9.25 -16.78
CA VAL A 82 9.44 -7.80 -16.87
C VAL A 82 8.62 -7.23 -18.02
N VAL A 83 8.83 -7.70 -19.25
CA VAL A 83 8.23 -7.10 -20.45
C VAL A 83 6.70 -7.26 -20.44
N TRP A 84 6.20 -8.47 -20.21
CA TRP A 84 4.76 -8.73 -20.17
C TRP A 84 4.20 -8.49 -18.77
N GLY A 85 4.84 -8.98 -17.71
CA GLY A 85 4.31 -8.84 -16.35
C GLY A 85 4.20 -7.38 -15.90
N ALA A 86 5.26 -6.58 -16.11
CA ALA A 86 5.33 -5.18 -15.69
C ALA A 86 4.80 -4.18 -16.73
N TRP A 87 4.21 -4.64 -17.84
CA TRP A 87 3.58 -3.75 -18.83
C TRP A 87 2.66 -2.66 -18.24
N PRO A 88 1.82 -2.92 -17.21
CA PRO A 88 0.97 -1.88 -16.61
C PRO A 88 1.76 -0.80 -15.87
N LEU A 89 2.93 -1.17 -15.32
CA LEU A 89 3.84 -0.26 -14.64
C LEU A 89 4.55 0.62 -15.68
N HIS A 90 5.03 0.02 -16.77
CA HIS A 90 5.69 0.72 -17.86
C HIS A 90 4.74 1.70 -18.57
N HIS A 91 3.50 1.28 -18.82
CA HIS A 91 2.51 2.15 -19.46
C HIS A 91 2.16 3.34 -18.57
N ALA A 92 1.91 3.12 -17.27
CA ALA A 92 1.63 4.20 -16.33
C ALA A 92 2.82 5.16 -16.19
N ALA A 93 4.04 4.63 -16.05
CA ALA A 93 5.25 5.44 -16.02
C ALA A 93 5.39 6.32 -17.28
N TRP A 94 5.12 5.75 -18.45
CA TRP A 94 5.19 6.47 -19.72
C TRP A 94 4.16 7.58 -19.80
N THR A 95 2.93 7.34 -19.33
CA THR A 95 1.91 8.39 -19.27
C THR A 95 2.28 9.47 -18.26
N ASP A 96 2.77 9.12 -17.08
CA ASP A 96 3.12 10.09 -16.03
C ASP A 96 4.27 11.00 -16.47
N LEU A 97 5.30 10.40 -17.09
CA LEU A 97 6.44 11.12 -17.67
C LEU A 97 6.00 12.13 -18.74
N ARG A 98 5.05 11.77 -19.61
CA ARG A 98 4.54 12.71 -20.62
C ARG A 98 3.82 13.92 -20.04
N HIS A 99 3.26 13.79 -18.84
CA HIS A 99 2.59 14.89 -18.13
C HIS A 99 3.51 15.60 -17.12
N GLY A 100 4.79 15.23 -17.04
CA GLY A 100 5.74 15.81 -16.09
C GLY A 100 5.51 15.40 -14.64
N VAL A 101 4.74 14.33 -14.40
CA VAL A 101 4.44 13.82 -13.05
C VAL A 101 5.33 12.62 -12.76
N CYS A 102 5.79 12.53 -11.51
CA CYS A 102 6.68 11.47 -11.03
C CYS A 102 5.93 10.64 -9.98
N THR A 103 5.55 9.41 -10.35
CA THR A 103 4.80 8.49 -9.48
C THR A 103 5.65 7.32 -9.01
N ARG A 104 5.11 6.53 -8.07
CA ARG A 104 5.72 5.28 -7.60
C ARG A 104 6.03 4.32 -8.76
N ASP A 105 5.13 4.23 -9.73
CA ASP A 105 5.24 3.33 -10.87
C ASP A 105 6.35 3.75 -11.84
N THR A 106 6.66 5.05 -11.88
CA THR A 106 7.75 5.60 -12.69
C THR A 106 9.11 5.07 -12.22
N LEU A 107 9.40 5.13 -10.92
CA LEU A 107 10.67 4.64 -10.40
C LEU A 107 10.79 3.11 -10.51
N ALA A 108 9.69 2.39 -10.25
CA ALA A 108 9.65 0.94 -10.40
C ALA A 108 9.89 0.50 -11.86
N SER A 109 9.29 1.20 -12.82
CA SER A 109 9.49 0.98 -14.26
C SER A 109 10.94 1.23 -14.66
N VAL A 110 11.51 2.37 -14.28
CA VAL A 110 12.90 2.75 -14.62
C VAL A 110 13.90 1.79 -13.97
N GLY A 111 13.70 1.41 -12.70
CA GLY A 111 14.57 0.46 -11.99
C GLY A 111 14.53 -0.96 -12.56
N THR A 112 13.35 -1.47 -12.92
CA THR A 112 13.21 -2.81 -13.52
C THR A 112 13.79 -2.87 -14.94
N LEU A 113 13.61 -1.83 -15.75
CA LEU A 113 14.24 -1.71 -17.07
C LEU A 113 15.75 -1.55 -16.97
N ALA A 114 16.26 -0.74 -16.03
CA ALA A 114 17.69 -0.59 -15.81
C ALA A 114 18.34 -1.89 -15.34
N ALA A 115 17.69 -2.63 -14.43
CA ALA A 115 18.16 -3.93 -13.95
C ALA A 115 18.19 -4.98 -15.09
N LEU A 116 17.11 -5.06 -15.89
CA LEU A 116 17.03 -6.00 -17.01
C LEU A 116 18.05 -5.62 -18.10
N GLY A 117 18.07 -4.35 -18.52
CA GLY A 117 18.98 -3.86 -19.55
C GLY A 117 20.46 -4.00 -19.14
N GLY A 118 20.80 -3.61 -17.91
CA GLY A 118 22.15 -3.79 -17.36
C GLY A 118 22.57 -5.26 -17.30
N SER A 119 21.65 -6.16 -16.93
CA SER A 119 21.92 -7.60 -16.93
C SER A 119 22.10 -8.16 -18.34
N VAL A 120 21.31 -7.72 -19.32
CA VAL A 120 21.45 -8.11 -20.73
C VAL A 120 22.79 -7.64 -21.29
N VAL A 121 23.16 -6.38 -21.03
CA VAL A 121 24.47 -5.85 -21.45
C VAL A 121 25.61 -6.62 -20.78
N ALA A 122 25.51 -6.93 -19.49
CA ALA A 122 26.52 -7.72 -18.79
C ALA A 122 26.64 -9.15 -19.35
N LEU A 123 25.52 -9.78 -19.76
CA LEU A 123 25.50 -11.13 -20.35
C LEU A 123 26.07 -11.17 -21.77
N LEU A 124 25.77 -10.15 -22.60
CA LEU A 124 26.19 -10.12 -24.01
C LEU A 124 27.61 -9.57 -24.20
N PHE A 125 27.98 -8.55 -23.41
CA PHE A 125 29.23 -7.80 -23.59
C PHE A 125 30.18 -7.89 -22.39
N GLY A 126 29.73 -8.43 -21.25
CA GLY A 126 30.53 -8.54 -20.04
C GLY A 126 31.07 -9.95 -19.80
N SER A 127 31.97 -10.06 -18.82
CA SER A 127 32.47 -11.35 -18.30
C SER A 127 31.37 -12.23 -17.68
N ALA A 128 30.15 -11.70 -17.52
CA ALA A 128 29.00 -12.43 -17.02
C ALA A 128 28.51 -13.53 -17.96
N GLY A 129 28.81 -13.44 -19.27
CA GLY A 129 28.38 -14.40 -20.29
C GLY A 129 29.17 -15.72 -20.36
N VAL A 130 30.25 -15.87 -19.59
CA VAL A 130 31.00 -17.14 -19.56
C VAL A 130 30.21 -18.19 -18.79
N SER A 131 29.86 -19.28 -19.47
CA SER A 131 29.09 -20.39 -18.90
C SER A 131 29.86 -21.03 -17.74
N GLY A 132 29.18 -21.25 -16.60
CA GLY A 132 29.78 -21.86 -15.40
C GLY A 132 30.15 -20.91 -14.27
N MET A 133 29.84 -19.61 -14.36
CA MET A 133 30.04 -18.71 -13.22
C MET A 133 29.01 -18.96 -12.12
N THR A 134 29.51 -19.25 -10.93
CA THR A 134 28.72 -19.33 -9.70
C THR A 134 28.99 -18.12 -8.81
N TYR A 135 27.95 -17.71 -8.09
CA TYR A 135 28.05 -16.72 -7.04
C TYR A 135 28.11 -17.44 -5.70
N PRO A 136 29.29 -17.64 -5.09
CA PRO A 136 29.34 -18.24 -3.77
C PRO A 136 28.59 -17.34 -2.78
N PHE A 137 27.72 -17.95 -1.98
CA PHE A 137 27.10 -17.26 -0.85
C PHE A 137 28.20 -16.93 0.17
N ARG A 138 28.49 -15.63 0.36
CA ARG A 138 29.43 -15.14 1.37
C ARG A 138 28.75 -14.12 2.27
N LEU A 139 28.96 -14.27 3.58
CA LEU A 139 28.46 -13.36 4.61
C LEU A 139 29.27 -12.05 4.70
N VAL A 140 30.50 -12.04 4.17
CA VAL A 140 31.38 -10.87 4.13
C VAL A 140 31.56 -10.45 2.67
N GLY A 141 31.29 -9.18 2.37
CA GLY A 141 31.37 -8.64 1.02
C GLY A 141 32.81 -8.45 0.54
N GLU A 142 33.14 -9.03 -0.61
CA GLU A 142 34.34 -8.67 -1.39
C GLU A 142 33.97 -7.61 -2.43
N ARG A 143 34.92 -6.74 -2.81
CA ARG A 143 34.74 -5.83 -3.94
C ARG A 143 34.63 -6.68 -5.20
N THR A 144 33.42 -6.83 -5.72
CA THR A 144 33.16 -7.50 -6.99
C THR A 144 33.21 -6.50 -8.12
N ASP A 145 33.80 -6.89 -9.25
CA ASP A 145 33.73 -6.11 -10.48
C ASP A 145 32.27 -5.99 -10.92
N ALA A 146 31.84 -4.75 -11.19
CA ALA A 146 30.49 -4.48 -11.66
C ALA A 146 30.15 -5.21 -12.97
N GLY A 147 31.16 -5.60 -13.75
CA GLY A 147 31.01 -6.43 -14.96
C GLY A 147 30.54 -7.87 -14.70
N ARG A 148 30.38 -8.28 -13.43
CA ARG A 148 29.81 -9.58 -13.05
C ARG A 148 28.36 -9.44 -12.57
N ALA A 149 27.94 -8.27 -12.11
CA ALA A 149 26.69 -8.10 -11.35
C ALA A 149 25.44 -8.45 -12.20
N LEU A 150 24.78 -9.57 -11.85
CA LEU A 150 23.53 -10.01 -12.47
C LEU A 150 22.36 -9.53 -11.60
N TYR A 151 21.56 -8.60 -12.12
CA TYR A 151 20.40 -8.02 -11.42
C TYR A 151 19.06 -8.69 -11.78
N LEU A 152 19.10 -9.85 -12.46
CA LEU A 152 17.90 -10.58 -12.91
C LEU A 152 16.96 -10.96 -11.76
N GLY A 153 17.50 -11.48 -10.65
CA GLY A 153 16.71 -11.78 -9.45
C GLY A 153 16.04 -10.54 -8.87
N VAL A 154 16.72 -9.40 -8.91
CA VAL A 154 16.16 -8.13 -8.44
C VAL A 154 15.07 -7.61 -9.38
N ALA A 155 15.27 -7.68 -10.69
CA ALA A 155 14.24 -7.33 -11.67
C ALA A 155 12.97 -8.18 -11.51
N ALA A 156 13.12 -9.50 -11.32
CA ALA A 156 12.00 -10.40 -11.05
C ALA A 156 11.30 -10.09 -9.72
N ALA A 157 12.06 -9.80 -8.66
CA ALA A 157 11.50 -9.43 -7.36
C ALA A 157 10.72 -8.11 -7.43
N LEU A 158 11.31 -7.07 -8.02
CA LEU A 158 10.70 -5.74 -8.13
C LEU A 158 9.38 -5.79 -8.91
N THR A 159 9.33 -6.58 -9.99
CA THR A 159 8.10 -6.72 -10.80
C THR A 159 7.00 -7.47 -10.06
N ALA A 160 7.33 -8.59 -9.41
CA ALA A 160 6.37 -9.33 -8.59
C ALA A 160 5.83 -8.48 -7.43
N PHE A 161 6.72 -7.75 -6.74
CA PHE A 161 6.37 -6.91 -5.60
C PHE A 161 5.53 -5.69 -6.04
N GLY A 162 5.87 -5.07 -7.17
CA GLY A 162 5.08 -3.98 -7.76
C GLY A 162 3.66 -4.42 -8.14
N LEU A 163 3.51 -5.57 -8.81
CA LEU A 163 2.20 -6.13 -9.14
C LEU A 163 1.40 -6.53 -7.89
N ALA A 164 2.06 -7.08 -6.87
CA ALA A 164 1.43 -7.40 -5.61
C ALA A 164 0.88 -6.13 -4.94
N GLY A 165 1.64 -5.03 -4.97
CA GLY A 165 1.20 -3.70 -4.53
C GLY A 165 -0.10 -3.28 -5.18
N ARG A 166 -0.11 -3.23 -6.51
CA ARG A 166 -1.31 -2.88 -7.28
C ARG A 166 -2.48 -3.84 -7.05
N TYR A 167 -2.22 -5.13 -6.87
CA TYR A 167 -3.27 -6.10 -6.54
C TYR A 167 -3.88 -5.85 -5.16
N LEU A 168 -3.07 -5.52 -4.15
CA LEU A 168 -3.58 -5.18 -2.83
C LEU A 168 -4.32 -3.85 -2.82
N GLU A 169 -3.84 -2.86 -3.57
CA GLU A 169 -4.53 -1.58 -3.79
C GLU A 169 -5.90 -1.81 -4.45
N ALA A 170 -5.93 -2.57 -5.55
CA ALA A 170 -7.16 -2.94 -6.25
C ALA A 170 -8.11 -3.76 -5.39
N ARG A 171 -7.61 -4.58 -4.46
CA ARG A 171 -8.42 -5.34 -3.49
C ARG A 171 -8.91 -4.47 -2.32
N SER A 172 -8.23 -3.37 -2.06
CA SER A 172 -8.56 -2.45 -0.96
C SER A 172 -9.69 -1.47 -1.31
N GLN A 173 -10.58 -1.81 -2.26
CA GLN A 173 -11.60 -0.87 -2.77
C GLN A 173 -12.47 -0.30 -1.64
N GLY A 174 -12.27 1.00 -1.42
CA GLY A 174 -12.99 1.89 -0.52
C GLY A 174 -12.34 3.27 -0.61
N ARG A 175 -13.13 4.34 -0.60
CA ARG A 175 -12.66 5.74 -0.80
C ARG A 175 -11.50 6.16 0.13
N GLY A 176 -11.37 5.52 1.30
CA GLY A 176 -10.26 5.76 2.24
C GLY A 176 -8.89 5.19 1.86
N GLY A 177 -8.80 4.27 0.88
CA GLY A 177 -7.49 3.86 0.33
C GLY A 177 -6.78 5.01 -0.38
N VAL A 178 -7.54 5.99 -0.88
CA VAL A 178 -7.05 7.13 -1.66
C VAL A 178 -6.26 8.11 -0.79
N ALA A 179 -6.59 8.30 0.49
CA ALA A 179 -5.84 9.20 1.36
C ALA A 179 -4.46 8.65 1.74
N ALA A 180 -4.40 7.37 2.09
CA ALA A 180 -3.14 6.71 2.43
C ALA A 180 -2.27 6.44 1.19
N ALA A 181 -2.87 6.16 0.02
CA ALA A 181 -2.18 6.14 -1.26
C ALA A 181 -1.62 7.53 -1.63
N ARG A 182 -2.39 8.61 -1.41
CA ARG A 182 -1.93 10.00 -1.64
C ARG A 182 -0.71 10.39 -0.80
N MET A 183 -0.52 9.80 0.39
CA MET A 183 0.71 10.00 1.16
C MET A 183 1.90 9.30 0.50
N ALA A 184 1.73 8.04 0.08
CA ALA A 184 2.78 7.28 -0.61
C ALA A 184 3.17 7.97 -1.94
N ASP A 185 2.21 8.47 -2.71
CA ASP A 185 2.47 9.19 -3.96
C ASP A 185 3.17 10.54 -3.73
N ARG A 186 2.84 11.26 -2.65
CA ARG A 186 3.55 12.49 -2.27
C ARG A 186 5.01 12.21 -1.95
N VAL A 187 5.27 11.17 -1.16
CA VAL A 187 6.64 10.76 -0.84
C VAL A 187 7.38 10.33 -2.10
N ALA A 188 6.74 9.54 -2.97
CA ALA A 188 7.32 9.09 -4.23
C ALA A 188 7.66 10.27 -5.17
N GLY A 189 6.81 11.31 -5.21
CA GLY A 189 7.04 12.50 -6.03
C GLY A 189 8.29 13.30 -5.65
N VAL A 190 8.74 13.22 -4.40
CA VAL A 190 10.00 13.83 -3.94
C VAL A 190 11.15 12.82 -4.01
N LEU A 191 10.90 11.57 -3.64
CA LEU A 191 11.92 10.52 -3.60
C LEU A 191 12.49 10.24 -5.00
N LEU A 192 11.65 10.23 -6.04
CA LEU A 192 12.06 9.92 -7.40
C LEU A 192 13.11 10.90 -7.96
N PRO A 193 12.90 12.23 -7.99
CA PRO A 193 13.92 13.16 -8.47
C PRO A 193 15.19 13.11 -7.62
N VAL A 194 15.08 12.90 -6.31
CA VAL A 194 16.24 12.75 -5.41
C VAL A 194 17.05 11.50 -5.77
N VAL A 195 16.42 10.35 -5.97
CA VAL A 195 17.10 9.10 -6.35
C VAL A 195 17.74 9.21 -7.73
N ILE A 196 17.06 9.82 -8.71
CA ILE A 196 17.64 10.06 -10.04
C ILE A 196 18.86 10.97 -9.93
N ALA A 197 18.77 12.06 -9.16
CA ALA A 197 19.90 12.97 -8.95
C ALA A 197 21.09 12.25 -8.30
N LEU A 198 20.84 11.42 -7.29
CA LEU A 198 21.88 10.61 -6.64
C LEU A 198 22.50 9.58 -7.60
N ALA A 199 21.70 8.93 -8.44
CA ALA A 199 22.20 7.98 -9.44
C ALA A 199 23.09 8.67 -10.48
N VAL A 200 22.69 9.85 -10.98
CA VAL A 200 23.50 10.67 -11.91
C VAL A 200 24.77 11.18 -11.24
N ALA A 201 24.68 11.65 -10.00
CA ALA A 201 25.85 12.10 -9.24
C ALA A 201 26.84 10.95 -9.00
N THR A 202 26.34 9.75 -8.67
CA THR A 202 27.16 8.54 -8.51
C THR A 202 27.84 8.18 -9.82
N LEU A 203 27.10 8.18 -10.93
CA LEU A 203 27.65 7.92 -12.26
C LEU A 203 28.77 8.90 -12.61
N GLY A 204 28.54 10.20 -12.42
CA GLY A 204 29.51 11.25 -12.71
C GLY A 204 30.75 11.18 -11.82
N PHE A 205 30.58 10.88 -10.53
CA PHE A 205 31.68 10.71 -9.58
C PHE A 205 32.61 9.54 -9.97
N TRP A 206 32.04 8.37 -10.27
CA TRP A 206 32.81 7.19 -10.66
C TRP A 206 33.45 7.35 -12.03
N TRP A 207 32.76 7.99 -12.98
CA TRP A 207 33.33 8.26 -14.29
C TRP A 207 34.49 9.29 -14.22
N GLY A 208 34.35 10.33 -13.39
CA GLY A 208 35.38 11.35 -13.20
C GLY A 208 36.62 10.88 -12.44
N THR A 209 36.48 9.86 -11.58
CA THR A 209 37.61 9.23 -10.88
C THR A 209 38.36 8.20 -11.74
N GLY A 210 37.95 8.00 -13.00
CA GLY A 210 38.60 7.08 -13.94
C GLY A 210 38.32 5.61 -13.67
N ALA A 211 37.37 5.30 -12.78
CA ALA A 211 36.88 3.94 -12.66
C ALA A 211 36.12 3.56 -13.94
N GLY A 212 36.38 2.37 -14.48
CA GLY A 212 35.84 1.96 -15.77
C GLY A 212 34.32 2.13 -15.91
N VAL A 213 33.83 2.37 -17.14
CA VAL A 213 32.41 2.67 -17.41
C VAL A 213 31.45 1.62 -16.82
N ALA A 214 31.88 0.35 -16.78
CA ALA A 214 31.10 -0.73 -16.17
C ALA A 214 30.87 -0.54 -14.66
N THR A 215 31.85 -0.05 -13.90
CA THR A 215 31.72 0.16 -12.45
C THR A 215 30.87 1.38 -12.13
N ALA A 216 31.04 2.46 -12.89
CA ALA A 216 30.20 3.64 -12.77
C ALA A 216 28.71 3.32 -13.05
N PHE A 217 28.44 2.57 -14.12
CA PHE A 217 27.08 2.16 -14.47
C PHE A 217 26.47 1.21 -13.43
N GLY A 218 27.23 0.18 -12.99
CA GLY A 218 26.76 -0.74 -11.96
C GLY A 218 26.43 -0.04 -10.63
N ALA A 219 27.25 0.92 -10.22
CA ALA A 219 26.98 1.72 -9.02
C ALA A 219 25.72 2.58 -9.17
N ALA A 220 25.52 3.24 -10.31
CA ALA A 220 24.33 4.04 -10.59
C ALA A 220 23.05 3.19 -10.60
N VAL A 221 23.09 2.02 -11.26
CA VAL A 221 21.98 1.06 -11.28
C VAL A 221 21.68 0.53 -9.88
N ALA A 222 22.70 0.24 -9.06
CA ALA A 222 22.50 -0.19 -7.69
C ALA A 222 21.78 0.89 -6.84
N VAL A 223 22.19 2.17 -6.95
CA VAL A 223 21.52 3.29 -6.27
C VAL A 223 20.06 3.40 -6.70
N LEU A 224 19.79 3.31 -8.00
CA LEU A 224 18.44 3.37 -8.54
C LEU A 224 17.55 2.22 -8.04
N ILE A 225 18.09 1.00 -8.01
CA ILE A 225 17.40 -0.22 -7.56
C ILE A 225 17.09 -0.15 -6.06
N ILE A 226 18.09 0.20 -5.24
CA ILE A 226 17.94 0.32 -3.77
C ILE A 226 16.93 1.43 -3.43
N GLY A 227 16.85 2.47 -4.27
CA GLY A 227 15.86 3.51 -4.16
C GLY A 227 14.41 3.10 -4.46
N CYS A 228 14.10 1.86 -4.91
CA CYS A 228 12.72 1.50 -5.25
C CYS A 228 11.76 1.60 -4.04
N PRO A 229 10.71 2.45 -4.08
CA PRO A 229 9.66 2.52 -3.05
C PRO A 229 8.66 1.35 -3.14
N CYS A 230 9.07 0.24 -3.74
CA CYS A 230 8.26 -0.95 -3.96
C CYS A 230 7.64 -1.44 -2.63
N ALA A 231 8.42 -1.47 -1.54
CA ALA A 231 7.99 -1.78 -0.16
C ALA A 231 6.87 -0.85 0.36
N LEU A 232 7.03 0.45 0.15
CA LEU A 232 6.21 1.49 0.78
C LEU A 232 4.74 1.37 0.39
N GLY A 233 4.43 1.26 -0.90
CA GLY A 233 3.02 1.17 -1.28
C GLY A 233 2.43 -0.25 -1.23
N LEU A 234 3.18 -1.26 -0.77
CA LEU A 234 2.59 -2.52 -0.29
C LEU A 234 2.22 -2.45 1.20
N ALA A 235 2.95 -1.66 1.98
CA ALA A 235 2.77 -1.57 3.42
C ALA A 235 1.38 -1.03 3.80
N THR A 236 0.92 0.01 3.13
CA THR A 236 -0.37 0.68 3.42
C THR A 236 -1.58 -0.24 3.27
N PRO A 237 -1.86 -0.85 2.10
CA PRO A 237 -3.01 -1.73 1.96
C PRO A 237 -2.88 -2.98 2.84
N ALA A 238 -1.66 -3.52 3.01
CA ALA A 238 -1.42 -4.69 3.87
C ALA A 238 -1.73 -4.40 5.35
N ALA A 239 -1.34 -3.24 5.86
CA ALA A 239 -1.62 -2.81 7.23
C ALA A 239 -3.13 -2.63 7.44
N LEU A 240 -3.81 -2.00 6.49
CA LEU A 240 -5.26 -1.78 6.54
C LEU A 240 -6.06 -3.10 6.48
N LEU A 241 -5.70 -4.02 5.59
CA LEU A 241 -6.32 -5.35 5.47
C LEU A 241 -6.15 -6.19 6.75
N LYS A 242 -4.95 -6.18 7.36
CA LYS A 242 -4.74 -6.86 8.66
C LYS A 242 -5.48 -6.17 9.80
N GLY A 243 -5.52 -4.84 9.80
CA GLY A 243 -6.22 -4.04 10.81
C GLY A 243 -7.72 -4.31 10.84
N THR A 244 -8.39 -4.26 9.67
CA THR A 244 -9.82 -4.57 9.57
C THR A 244 -10.12 -6.03 9.90
N GLY A 245 -9.26 -6.97 9.46
CA GLY A 245 -9.39 -8.39 9.82
C GLY A 245 -9.31 -8.61 11.33
N ARG A 246 -8.41 -7.91 12.03
CA ARG A 246 -8.32 -7.98 13.50
C ARG A 246 -9.51 -7.32 14.19
N GLY A 247 -10.00 -6.18 13.68
CA GLY A 247 -11.21 -5.52 14.19
C GLY A 247 -12.44 -6.42 14.10
N ALA A 248 -12.59 -7.15 12.99
CA ALA A 248 -13.69 -8.11 12.81
C ALA A 248 -13.64 -9.26 13.84
N GLN A 249 -12.46 -9.75 14.19
CA GLN A 249 -12.28 -10.75 15.26
C GLN A 249 -12.65 -10.22 16.66
N LEU A 250 -12.67 -8.90 16.84
CA LEU A 250 -13.11 -8.24 18.07
C LEU A 250 -14.60 -7.85 18.03
N GLY A 251 -15.34 -8.25 17.00
CA GLY A 251 -16.76 -7.93 16.83
C GLY A 251 -17.04 -6.54 16.25
N VAL A 252 -16.01 -5.83 15.76
CA VAL A 252 -16.15 -4.50 15.15
C VAL A 252 -16.09 -4.64 13.62
N LEU A 253 -17.25 -4.53 12.97
CA LEU A 253 -17.35 -4.58 11.51
C LEU A 253 -17.14 -3.19 10.91
N ILE A 254 -15.96 -2.97 10.33
CA ILE A 254 -15.58 -1.71 9.69
C ILE A 254 -15.90 -1.79 8.20
N LYS A 255 -16.90 -1.04 7.73
CA LYS A 255 -17.25 -0.92 6.31
C LYS A 255 -16.42 0.18 5.64
N GLY A 256 -15.21 -0.18 5.21
CA GLY A 256 -14.33 0.68 4.43
C GLY A 256 -13.27 1.42 5.25
N PHE A 257 -12.15 1.75 4.60
CA PHE A 257 -10.96 2.29 5.27
C PHE A 257 -11.08 3.76 5.68
N GLU A 258 -11.98 4.53 5.06
CA GLU A 258 -12.21 5.94 5.41
C GLU A 258 -12.72 6.09 6.84
N VAL A 259 -13.44 5.08 7.33
CA VAL A 259 -13.93 5.03 8.70
C VAL A 259 -12.79 4.91 9.69
N LEU A 260 -11.72 4.17 9.36
CA LEU A 260 -10.53 4.06 10.20
C LEU A 260 -9.76 5.38 10.28
N GLU A 261 -9.68 6.11 9.17
CA GLU A 261 -8.99 7.41 9.12
C GLU A 261 -9.81 8.49 9.82
N SER A 262 -11.12 8.55 9.53
CA SER A 262 -12.04 9.48 10.18
C SER A 262 -12.16 9.23 11.68
N ALA A 263 -12.12 7.96 12.11
CA ALA A 263 -12.14 7.59 13.52
C ALA A 263 -10.96 8.14 14.31
N LYS A 264 -9.81 8.40 13.67
CA LYS A 264 -8.64 9.01 14.35
C LYS A 264 -8.93 10.43 14.83
N SER A 265 -9.83 11.15 14.16
CA SER A 265 -10.21 12.53 14.50
C SER A 265 -11.55 12.63 15.22
N ILE A 266 -12.13 11.53 15.69
CA ILE A 266 -13.39 11.59 16.46
C ILE A 266 -13.06 11.96 17.90
N ASP A 267 -13.41 13.19 18.29
CA ASP A 267 -13.32 13.66 19.68
C ASP A 267 -14.66 13.54 20.43
N ILE A 268 -15.78 13.51 19.71
CA ILE A 268 -17.13 13.52 20.27
C ILE A 268 -17.91 12.31 19.75
N VAL A 269 -18.41 11.48 20.67
CA VAL A 269 -19.27 10.34 20.37
C VAL A 269 -20.68 10.62 20.88
N VAL A 270 -21.64 10.73 19.96
CA VAL A 270 -23.06 10.84 20.30
C VAL A 270 -23.69 9.45 20.21
N LEU A 271 -24.20 8.95 21.34
CA LEU A 271 -24.83 7.64 21.43
C LEU A 271 -26.35 7.78 21.45
N ASP A 272 -27.03 7.01 20.60
CA ASP A 272 -28.49 6.90 20.69
C ASP A 272 -28.88 6.06 21.92
N LYS A 273 -29.94 6.47 22.60
CA LYS A 273 -30.41 5.79 23.82
C LYS A 273 -31.10 4.48 23.49
N THR A 274 -31.97 4.49 22.48
CA THR A 274 -32.88 3.36 22.20
C THR A 274 -32.16 2.34 21.30
N GLY A 275 -31.87 1.14 21.81
CA GLY A 275 -31.20 0.10 21.02
C GLY A 275 -29.67 0.20 20.93
N MET A 276 -29.04 1.24 21.48
CA MET A 276 -27.58 1.31 21.70
C MET A 276 -27.25 1.21 23.20
N LEU A 277 -27.68 2.18 24.01
CA LEU A 277 -27.49 2.15 25.47
C LEU A 277 -28.49 1.23 26.19
N THR A 278 -29.67 1.06 25.60
CA THR A 278 -30.74 0.23 26.16
C THR A 278 -30.94 -1.02 25.31
N THR A 279 -31.39 -2.09 25.93
CA THR A 279 -31.67 -3.39 25.28
C THR A 279 -32.84 -3.34 24.28
N GLY A 280 -33.54 -2.21 24.17
CA GLY A 280 -34.74 -2.06 23.35
C GLY A 280 -35.95 -2.87 23.84
N ARG A 281 -35.85 -3.51 25.01
CA ARG A 281 -36.94 -4.28 25.63
C ARG A 281 -37.56 -3.49 26.78
N MET A 282 -38.86 -3.26 26.72
CA MET A 282 -39.60 -2.60 27.79
C MET A 282 -39.81 -3.57 28.96
N VAL A 283 -39.33 -3.19 30.13
CA VAL A 283 -39.52 -3.92 31.39
C VAL A 283 -40.05 -2.98 32.45
N VAL A 284 -41.05 -3.42 33.22
CA VAL A 284 -41.55 -2.66 34.37
C VAL A 284 -40.51 -2.76 35.47
N HIS A 285 -39.79 -1.67 35.73
CA HIS A 285 -38.73 -1.62 36.74
C HIS A 285 -39.26 -1.39 38.16
N ARG A 286 -40.33 -0.59 38.29
CA ARG A 286 -40.89 -0.23 39.59
C ARG A 286 -42.39 -0.02 39.45
N VAL A 287 -43.15 -0.71 40.27
CA VAL A 287 -44.54 -0.38 40.56
C VAL A 287 -44.54 0.41 41.87
N VAL A 288 -45.09 1.62 41.84
CA VAL A 288 -45.32 2.41 43.04
C VAL A 288 -46.81 2.36 43.32
N GLU A 289 -47.20 1.66 44.39
CA GLU A 289 -48.57 1.71 44.86
C GLU A 289 -48.87 3.10 45.41
N ALA A 290 -49.98 3.68 44.96
CA ALA A 290 -50.46 4.93 45.53
C ALA A 290 -50.86 4.68 46.99
N ARG A 291 -50.25 5.43 47.92
CA ARG A 291 -50.72 5.45 49.31
C ARG A 291 -52.19 5.87 49.30
N ALA A 292 -53.07 5.03 49.85
CA ALA A 292 -54.48 5.37 50.00
C ALA A 292 -54.58 6.71 50.72
N VAL A 293 -55.05 7.73 50.00
CA VAL A 293 -55.51 8.97 50.63
C VAL A 293 -56.81 8.58 51.31
N THR A 294 -56.74 8.25 52.60
CA THR A 294 -57.93 8.21 53.45
C THR A 294 -58.42 9.65 53.57
N SER A 295 -59.19 10.11 52.58
CA SER A 295 -60.15 11.18 52.79
C SER A 295 -61.08 10.66 53.87
N GLY A 296 -61.04 11.29 55.05
CA GLY A 296 -61.86 10.95 56.20
C GLY A 296 -63.34 11.06 55.87
N VAL A 297 -63.90 9.99 55.32
CA VAL A 297 -65.32 9.69 55.35
C VAL A 297 -65.40 8.34 56.04
N GLY A 298 -65.71 8.38 57.33
CA GLY A 298 -65.96 7.18 58.11
C GLY A 298 -67.16 6.43 57.54
N ALA A 299 -67.00 5.13 57.35
CA ALA A 299 -68.07 4.15 57.50
C ALA A 299 -67.41 2.78 57.71
N GLY A 300 -67.94 2.04 58.68
CA GLY A 300 -67.26 0.91 59.31
C GLY A 300 -67.12 -0.34 58.47
N GLY A 301 -66.14 -1.14 58.88
CA GLY A 301 -66.15 -2.60 58.99
C GLY A 301 -66.53 -3.43 57.76
N LEU A 302 -65.56 -4.21 57.26
CA LEU A 302 -65.61 -5.68 57.16
C LEU A 302 -64.47 -6.18 56.26
N GLY A 303 -63.87 -7.30 56.65
CA GLY A 303 -63.33 -8.26 55.68
C GLY A 303 -61.82 -8.40 55.63
N ALA A 304 -61.34 -9.41 56.35
CA ALA A 304 -60.02 -9.99 56.21
C ALA A 304 -59.71 -10.46 54.77
N GLY A 305 -58.45 -10.39 54.37
CA GLY A 305 -57.94 -10.92 53.10
C GLY A 305 -56.43 -11.03 53.09
N ARG A 306 -55.90 -11.98 53.86
CA ARG A 306 -54.53 -12.50 53.76
C ARG A 306 -54.27 -13.06 52.36
N LEU A 307 -53.01 -13.00 51.88
CA LEU A 307 -52.28 -13.82 50.88
C LEU A 307 -51.36 -12.87 50.08
N GLY A 308 -50.05 -13.02 49.92
CA GLY A 308 -49.08 -14.07 50.21
C GLY A 308 -47.82 -13.75 49.38
N ALA A 309 -46.64 -14.15 49.88
CA ALA A 309 -45.36 -14.47 49.22
C ALA A 309 -45.05 -13.91 47.80
N GLY A 310 -43.84 -13.46 47.47
CA GLY A 310 -42.53 -13.71 48.04
C GLY A 310 -41.47 -13.02 47.19
N GLY A 311 -40.27 -12.87 47.75
CA GLY A 311 -39.13 -12.25 47.07
C GLY A 311 -38.57 -13.10 45.92
N VAL A 312 -37.80 -12.45 45.06
CA VAL A 312 -36.73 -13.09 44.30
C VAL A 312 -35.59 -12.07 44.20
N GLY A 313 -34.38 -12.53 44.52
CA GLY A 313 -33.12 -11.82 44.25
C GLY A 313 -32.65 -12.01 42.81
#